data_AF-A0A953SVH5-F1
#
_entry.id   AF-A0A953SVH5-F1
#
_cell.length_a   1.000
_cell.length_b   1.000
_cell.length_c   1.000
_cell.angle_alpha   90.00
_cell.angle_beta   90.00
_cell.angle_gamma   90.00
#
_symmetry.space_group_name_H-M   'P 1'
#
loop_
_entity.id
_entity.type
_entity.pdbx_description
1 polymer ?
#
loop_
_entity_poly.entity_id
_entity_poly.type
_entity_poly.pdbx_seq_one_letter_code
_entity_poly.pdbx_strand_id
1 'polypeptide(L)'
;MIRSILLLVLLAPALLFGQVAGGSNYASLTGHLRALGTGNDAARDSASALLKHELGLILDSDSAFTATFADVPISRVDAPDGDFRLFTWNVRHSDGSFLYEGFLLVKKGSKHNLYELRDMTDHITKPATAQLSPENWYGAVYYEVIPVQRGSKTYYTLLGWKGYSTVETRKVIDVLSLGGSMPKFGAPLFPSGRHRNQREVFGFTAQGSMQLKWMPARKAIVMDHLSPTRPEFAGQPAFMAPDFSFDSYTWDKDHWRLDRDIDLRETGKSKPYNAPPKEER
;
A
#
# COMPACT_ATOMS: atom_id res chain seq x y z
N MET A 1 -52.39 -16.24 61.99
CA MET A 1 -51.14 -16.58 61.28
C MET A 1 -51.48 -17.24 59.95
N ILE A 2 -51.58 -16.48 58.87
CA ILE A 2 -51.65 -17.00 57.49
C ILE A 2 -50.82 -16.03 56.65
N ARG A 3 -49.73 -16.53 56.05
CA ARG A 3 -48.80 -15.76 55.22
C ARG A 3 -49.31 -15.77 53.78
N SER A 4 -49.74 -14.62 53.28
CA SER A 4 -50.02 -14.41 51.85
C SER A 4 -48.71 -14.18 51.10
N ILE A 5 -48.45 -15.03 50.11
CA ILE A 5 -47.32 -14.94 49.17
C ILE A 5 -47.77 -14.04 48.02
N LEU A 6 -47.14 -12.87 47.85
CA LEU A 6 -47.31 -12.00 46.69
C LEU A 6 -46.33 -12.48 45.60
N LEU A 7 -46.86 -13.06 44.52
CA LEU A 7 -46.08 -13.44 43.34
C LEU A 7 -45.91 -12.21 42.44
N LEU A 8 -44.72 -11.63 42.40
CA LEU A 8 -44.38 -10.50 41.53
C LEU A 8 -44.00 -11.02 40.14
N VAL A 9 -44.90 -10.91 39.16
CA VAL A 9 -44.61 -11.21 37.75
C VAL A 9 -43.91 -10.01 37.15
N LEU A 10 -42.58 -10.10 36.99
CA LEU A 10 -41.78 -9.14 36.25
C LEU A 10 -41.91 -9.44 34.74
N LEU A 11 -42.72 -8.65 34.03
CA LEU A 11 -42.67 -8.57 32.57
C LEU A 11 -41.38 -7.85 32.18
N ALA A 12 -40.38 -8.60 31.70
CA ALA A 12 -39.23 -8.00 31.03
C ALA A 12 -39.65 -7.57 29.61
N PRO A 13 -39.43 -6.32 29.19
CA PRO A 13 -39.67 -5.92 27.82
C PRO A 13 -38.64 -6.62 26.92
N ALA A 14 -39.12 -7.53 26.08
CA ALA A 14 -38.33 -8.10 24.99
C ALA A 14 -38.01 -6.97 24.00
N LEU A 15 -36.82 -6.40 24.13
CA LEU A 15 -36.22 -5.58 23.09
C LEU A 15 -35.98 -6.49 21.89
N LEU A 16 -36.91 -6.46 20.94
CA LEU A 16 -36.72 -6.96 19.58
C LEU A 16 -35.62 -6.12 18.95
N PHE A 17 -34.37 -6.55 19.09
CA PHE A 17 -33.31 -6.16 18.18
C PHE A 17 -33.71 -6.68 16.81
N GLY A 18 -34.21 -5.77 15.96
CA GLY A 18 -34.36 -6.05 14.54
C GLY A 18 -33.00 -6.47 13.99
N GLN A 19 -32.85 -7.73 13.63
CA GLN A 19 -31.73 -8.17 12.83
C GLN A 19 -31.90 -7.53 11.45
N VAL A 20 -31.14 -6.46 11.20
CA VAL A 20 -30.91 -6.00 9.83
C VAL A 20 -30.14 -7.13 9.16
N ALA A 21 -30.82 -7.86 8.28
CA ALA A 21 -30.17 -8.83 7.41
C ALA A 21 -29.14 -8.07 6.55
N GLY A 22 -27.86 -8.18 6.92
CA GLY A 22 -26.75 -7.52 6.26
C GLY A 22 -26.45 -8.16 4.90
N GLY A 23 -27.16 -7.73 3.86
CA GLY A 23 -26.63 -7.81 2.51
C GLY A 23 -25.46 -6.84 2.41
N SER A 24 -24.31 -7.29 1.90
CA SER A 24 -23.17 -6.38 1.68
C SER A 24 -23.61 -5.31 0.67
N ASN A 25 -23.53 -4.02 1.05
CA ASN A 25 -23.87 -2.87 0.18
C ASN A 25 -23.12 -2.85 -1.15
N TYR A 26 -22.11 -3.71 -1.32
CA TYR A 26 -21.19 -3.81 -2.45
C TYR A 26 -21.06 -5.25 -2.99
N ALA A 27 -22.17 -6.00 -3.01
CA ALA A 27 -22.17 -7.40 -3.45
C ALA A 27 -21.66 -7.59 -4.89
N SER A 28 -22.01 -6.66 -5.79
CA SER A 28 -21.55 -6.61 -7.19
C SER A 28 -20.04 -6.38 -7.30
N LEU A 29 -19.49 -5.36 -6.63
CA LEU A 29 -18.04 -5.13 -6.53
C LEU A 29 -17.31 -6.40 -6.06
N THR A 30 -17.84 -7.05 -5.03
CA THR A 30 -17.27 -8.29 -4.47
C THR A 30 -17.30 -9.43 -5.49
N GLY A 31 -18.38 -9.54 -6.28
CA GLY A 31 -18.51 -10.49 -7.38
C GLY A 31 -17.45 -10.27 -8.46
N HIS A 32 -17.25 -9.02 -8.88
CA HIS A 32 -16.23 -8.67 -9.88
C HIS A 32 -14.81 -8.97 -9.38
N LEU A 33 -14.49 -8.60 -8.13
CA LEU A 33 -13.20 -8.90 -7.51
C LEU A 33 -12.93 -10.41 -7.44
N ARG A 34 -13.94 -11.22 -7.10
CA ARG A 34 -13.80 -12.68 -7.10
C ARG A 34 -13.49 -13.23 -8.50
N ALA A 35 -14.17 -12.70 -9.52
CA ALA A 35 -13.98 -13.14 -10.90
C ALA A 35 -12.57 -12.89 -11.44
N LEU A 36 -11.85 -11.87 -10.92
CA LEU A 36 -10.43 -11.65 -11.23
C LEU A 36 -9.55 -12.86 -10.86
N GLY A 37 -9.91 -13.59 -9.81
CA GLY A 37 -9.16 -14.75 -9.32
C GLY A 37 -9.49 -16.08 -10.00
N THR A 38 -10.67 -16.20 -10.63
CA THR A 38 -11.22 -17.51 -11.06
C THR A 38 -11.48 -17.64 -12.56
N GLY A 39 -11.45 -16.54 -13.32
CA GLY A 39 -11.72 -16.54 -14.77
C GLY A 39 -10.51 -16.87 -15.65
N ASN A 40 -10.78 -17.08 -16.94
CA ASN A 40 -9.77 -16.96 -18.01
C ASN A 40 -9.47 -15.47 -18.28
N ASP A 41 -8.49 -15.15 -19.11
CA ASP A 41 -8.01 -13.77 -19.30
C ASP A 41 -9.14 -12.83 -19.76
N ALA A 42 -9.93 -13.22 -20.76
CA ALA A 42 -11.07 -12.42 -21.22
C ALA A 42 -12.13 -12.18 -20.11
N ALA A 43 -12.39 -13.18 -19.26
CA ALA A 43 -13.30 -13.02 -18.13
C ALA A 43 -12.72 -12.11 -17.04
N ARG A 44 -11.40 -12.16 -16.80
CA ARG A 44 -10.71 -11.28 -15.86
C ARG A 44 -10.72 -9.83 -16.36
N ASP A 45 -10.48 -9.60 -17.64
CA ASP A 45 -10.54 -8.27 -18.25
C ASP A 45 -11.94 -7.68 -18.15
N SER A 46 -12.96 -8.46 -18.50
CA SER A 46 -14.36 -8.07 -18.36
C SER A 46 -14.72 -7.76 -16.90
N ALA A 47 -14.30 -8.60 -15.95
CA ALA A 47 -14.51 -8.36 -14.53
C ALA A 47 -13.81 -7.08 -14.04
N SER A 48 -12.58 -6.82 -14.48
CA SER A 48 -11.85 -5.60 -14.16
C SER A 48 -12.52 -4.36 -14.71
N ALA A 49 -13.00 -4.40 -15.96
CA ALA A 49 -13.71 -3.29 -16.59
C ALA A 49 -15.04 -2.97 -15.87
N LEU A 50 -15.80 -4.01 -15.49
CA LEU A 50 -17.04 -3.85 -14.72
C LEU A 50 -16.76 -3.30 -13.32
N LEU A 51 -15.75 -3.83 -12.63
CA LEU A 51 -15.29 -3.32 -11.33
C LEU A 51 -14.92 -1.83 -11.44
N LYS A 52 -14.12 -1.47 -12.45
CA LYS A 52 -13.67 -0.09 -12.69
C LYS A 52 -14.84 0.85 -12.91
N HIS A 53 -15.79 0.46 -13.75
CA HIS A 53 -16.97 1.25 -14.05
C HIS A 53 -17.85 1.46 -12.80
N GLU A 54 -18.20 0.38 -12.10
CA GLU A 54 -19.05 0.46 -10.91
C GLU A 54 -18.38 1.23 -9.77
N LEU A 55 -17.12 0.91 -9.47
CA LEU A 55 -16.35 1.61 -8.43
C LEU A 55 -16.18 3.09 -8.78
N GLY A 56 -15.92 3.42 -10.05
CA GLY A 56 -15.82 4.80 -10.52
C GLY A 56 -17.09 5.61 -10.24
N LEU A 57 -18.28 5.06 -10.54
CA LEU A 57 -19.56 5.70 -10.24
C LEU A 57 -19.77 5.93 -8.74
N ILE A 58 -19.38 4.97 -7.90
CA ILE A 58 -19.47 5.10 -6.44
C ILE A 58 -18.51 6.18 -5.93
N LEU A 59 -17.28 6.19 -6.45
CA LEU A 59 -16.23 7.11 -6.02
C LEU A 59 -16.42 8.55 -6.53
N ASP A 60 -17.22 8.76 -7.59
CA ASP A 60 -17.61 10.09 -8.06
C ASP A 60 -18.77 10.70 -7.25
N SER A 61 -19.41 9.91 -6.38
CA SER A 61 -20.51 10.38 -5.54
C SER A 61 -20.04 11.22 -4.35
N ASP A 62 -20.87 12.16 -3.88
CA ASP A 62 -20.57 13.00 -2.71
C ASP A 62 -20.27 12.20 -1.43
N SER A 63 -20.76 10.95 -1.35
CA SER A 63 -20.55 10.05 -0.22
C SER A 63 -19.25 9.23 -0.28
N ALA A 64 -18.47 9.36 -1.36
CA ALA A 64 -17.30 8.51 -1.61
C ALA A 64 -16.25 8.57 -0.49
N PHE A 65 -16.09 9.72 0.18
CA PHE A 65 -15.15 9.86 1.30
C PHE A 65 -15.64 9.25 2.62
N THR A 66 -16.95 9.13 2.82
CA THR A 66 -17.54 8.60 4.06
C THR A 66 -17.93 7.13 3.95
N ALA A 67 -18.04 6.60 2.73
CA ALA A 67 -18.27 5.18 2.48
C ALA A 67 -17.17 4.30 3.10
N THR A 68 -17.54 3.27 3.87
CA THR A 68 -16.57 2.48 4.63
C THR A 68 -15.81 1.46 3.78
N PHE A 69 -16.43 0.93 2.71
CA PHE A 69 -15.93 -0.17 1.87
C PHE A 69 -15.32 -1.34 2.67
N ALA A 70 -15.74 -1.56 3.92
CA ALA A 70 -15.10 -2.51 4.84
C ALA A 70 -15.18 -3.97 4.33
N ASP A 71 -16.30 -4.29 3.66
CA ASP A 71 -16.55 -5.64 3.13
C ASP A 71 -16.10 -5.81 1.67
N VAL A 72 -15.44 -4.80 1.08
CA VAL A 72 -14.94 -4.87 -0.30
C VAL A 72 -13.48 -5.34 -0.27
N PRO A 73 -13.16 -6.56 -0.76
CA PRO A 73 -11.81 -7.12 -0.69
C PRO A 73 -10.90 -6.55 -1.77
N ILE A 74 -10.75 -5.23 -1.79
CA ILE A 74 -9.89 -4.48 -2.72
C ILE A 74 -8.77 -3.81 -1.92
N SER A 75 -7.60 -3.64 -2.54
CA SER A 75 -6.55 -2.87 -1.89
C SER A 75 -6.96 -1.41 -1.79
N ARG A 76 -7.01 -0.93 -0.56
CA ARG A 76 -7.39 0.44 -0.22
C ARG A 76 -6.41 1.01 0.78
N VAL A 77 -5.97 2.23 0.50
CA VAL A 77 -5.12 3.02 1.38
C VAL A 77 -5.77 4.37 1.58
N ASP A 78 -6.21 4.63 2.81
CA ASP A 78 -6.81 5.89 3.21
C ASP A 78 -5.73 6.77 3.87
N ALA A 79 -5.63 8.04 3.46
CA ALA A 79 -4.68 8.97 4.07
C ALA A 79 -5.04 9.19 5.55
N PRO A 80 -4.07 9.15 6.50
CA PRO A 80 -4.38 9.32 7.93
C PRO A 80 -4.98 10.69 8.29
N ASP A 81 -4.74 11.72 7.46
CA ASP A 81 -5.31 13.06 7.58
C ASP A 81 -6.61 13.25 6.77
N GLY A 82 -7.05 12.21 6.04
CA GLY A 82 -8.26 12.24 5.23
C GLY A 82 -8.14 13.01 3.92
N ASP A 83 -6.94 13.35 3.47
CA ASP A 83 -6.72 14.10 2.23
C ASP A 83 -7.03 13.28 0.96
N PHE A 84 -6.85 11.96 1.01
CA PHE A 84 -7.15 11.09 -0.14
C PHE A 84 -7.55 9.68 0.28
N ARG A 85 -8.11 8.95 -0.69
CA ARG A 85 -8.29 7.50 -0.67
C ARG A 85 -7.76 6.92 -1.97
N LEU A 86 -6.97 5.86 -1.88
CA LEU A 86 -6.34 5.21 -3.02
C LEU A 86 -6.80 3.76 -3.10
N PHE A 87 -7.40 3.41 -4.23
CA PHE A 87 -7.88 2.07 -4.54
C PHE A 87 -7.05 1.51 -5.69
N THR A 88 -6.49 0.31 -5.52
CA THR A 88 -5.67 -0.33 -6.56
C THR A 88 -5.92 -1.82 -6.59
N TRP A 89 -5.93 -2.39 -7.79
CA TRP A 89 -6.03 -3.84 -7.99
C TRP A 89 -5.21 -4.25 -9.21
N ASN A 90 -5.05 -5.55 -9.39
CA ASN A 90 -4.34 -6.11 -10.52
C ASN A 90 -5.18 -7.15 -11.26
N VAL A 91 -4.92 -7.27 -12.54
CA VAL A 91 -5.39 -8.37 -13.41
C VAL A 91 -4.17 -9.20 -13.76
N ARG A 92 -4.18 -10.49 -13.39
CA ARG A 92 -3.11 -11.42 -13.76
C ARG A 92 -3.55 -12.23 -14.96
N HIS A 93 -2.78 -12.20 -16.03
CA HIS A 93 -3.04 -13.02 -17.20
C HIS A 93 -2.38 -14.40 -17.10
N SER A 94 -2.82 -15.30 -17.97
CA SER A 94 -2.38 -16.70 -17.98
C SER A 94 -0.95 -16.86 -18.50
N ASP A 95 -0.45 -15.89 -19.28
CA ASP A 95 0.97 -15.78 -19.68
C ASP A 95 1.90 -15.28 -18.55
N GLY A 96 1.32 -14.89 -17.40
CA GLY A 96 2.02 -14.38 -16.23
C GLY A 96 2.30 -12.87 -16.25
N SER A 97 1.80 -12.15 -17.25
CA SER A 97 1.76 -10.68 -17.24
C SER A 97 0.73 -10.17 -16.23
N PHE A 98 0.88 -8.90 -15.84
CA PHE A 98 0.01 -8.22 -14.91
C PHE A 98 -0.37 -6.86 -15.47
N LEU A 99 -1.66 -6.52 -15.40
CA LEU A 99 -2.16 -5.16 -15.56
C LEU A 99 -2.58 -4.60 -14.21
N TYR A 100 -2.43 -3.30 -14.04
CA TYR A 100 -2.82 -2.59 -12.83
C TYR A 100 -3.86 -1.54 -13.15
N GLU A 101 -4.81 -1.40 -12.24
CA GLU A 101 -5.90 -0.45 -12.33
C GLU A 101 -6.07 0.22 -10.98
N GLY A 102 -6.58 1.45 -10.98
CA GLY A 102 -6.80 2.16 -9.74
C GLY A 102 -7.54 3.46 -9.86
N PHE A 103 -7.98 3.95 -8.71
CA PHE A 103 -8.57 5.26 -8.55
C PHE A 103 -7.91 5.98 -7.37
N LEU A 104 -7.61 7.26 -7.56
CA LEU A 104 -7.19 8.17 -6.51
C LEU A 104 -8.29 9.21 -6.31
N LEU A 105 -8.93 9.15 -5.15
CA LEU A 105 -9.93 10.11 -4.71
C LEU A 105 -9.25 11.16 -3.83
N VAL A 106 -9.24 12.43 -4.24
CA VAL A 106 -8.54 13.52 -3.54
C VAL A 106 -9.54 14.55 -3.03
N LYS A 107 -9.43 14.90 -1.75
CA LYS A 107 -10.28 15.91 -1.12
C LYS A 107 -9.94 17.30 -1.66
N LYS A 108 -10.96 18.09 -1.98
CA LYS A 108 -10.82 19.46 -2.47
C LYS A 108 -11.89 20.36 -1.85
N GLY A 109 -11.59 20.88 -0.66
CA GLY A 109 -12.56 21.63 0.15
C GLY A 109 -13.72 20.73 0.59
N SER A 110 -14.95 21.11 0.21
CA SER A 110 -16.16 20.30 0.44
C SER A 110 -16.44 19.28 -0.67
N LYS A 111 -15.70 19.33 -1.77
CA LYS A 111 -15.81 18.41 -2.91
C LYS A 111 -14.62 17.46 -2.94
N HIS A 112 -14.58 16.62 -3.96
CA HIS A 112 -13.45 15.78 -4.28
C HIS A 112 -13.19 15.80 -5.78
N ASN A 113 -11.96 15.39 -6.14
CA ASN A 113 -11.60 15.04 -7.50
C ASN A 113 -11.34 13.53 -7.54
N LEU A 114 -11.89 12.85 -8.53
CA LEU A 114 -11.58 11.46 -8.84
C LEU A 114 -10.58 11.40 -10.00
N TYR A 115 -9.48 10.69 -9.78
CA TYR A 115 -8.47 10.44 -10.81
C TYR A 115 -8.39 8.96 -11.10
N GLU A 116 -8.64 8.58 -12.35
CA GLU A 116 -8.35 7.23 -12.85
C GLU A 116 -6.83 7.06 -13.01
N LEU A 117 -6.29 5.95 -12.52
CA LEU A 117 -4.88 5.63 -12.66
C LEU A 117 -4.67 4.72 -13.87
N ARG A 118 -3.92 5.21 -14.84
CA ARG A 118 -3.57 4.48 -16.05
C ARG A 118 -2.17 3.89 -15.91
N ASP A 119 -2.11 2.57 -15.80
CA ASP A 119 -0.83 1.86 -15.81
C ASP A 119 -0.14 2.02 -17.16
N MET A 120 1.06 2.62 -17.13
CA MET A 120 1.93 2.84 -18.27
C MET A 120 3.31 2.22 -18.01
N THR A 121 3.40 1.17 -17.19
CA THR A 121 4.64 0.45 -16.82
C THR A 121 5.54 0.21 -18.03
N ASP A 122 4.99 -0.32 -19.12
CA ASP A 122 5.74 -0.70 -20.32
C ASP A 122 6.35 0.50 -21.06
N HIS A 123 5.85 1.71 -20.80
CA HIS A 123 6.34 2.96 -21.37
C HIS A 123 7.28 3.73 -20.43
N ILE A 124 7.49 3.24 -19.19
CA ILE A 124 8.34 3.87 -18.18
C ILE A 124 9.71 3.17 -18.16
N THR A 125 10.65 3.71 -18.91
CA THR A 125 12.01 3.11 -19.04
C THR A 125 12.85 3.19 -17.77
N LYS A 126 12.69 4.24 -16.95
CA LYS A 126 13.46 4.46 -15.72
C LYS A 126 12.54 4.80 -14.54
N PRO A 127 11.83 3.80 -13.99
CA PRO A 127 10.84 4.04 -12.95
C PRO A 127 11.44 4.68 -11.70
N ALA A 128 12.66 4.33 -11.30
CA ALA A 128 13.30 4.90 -10.11
C ALA A 128 13.50 6.42 -10.19
N THR A 129 13.60 7.01 -11.39
CA THR A 129 13.89 8.45 -11.57
C THR A 129 12.74 9.25 -12.17
N ALA A 130 11.67 8.59 -12.62
CA ALA A 130 10.54 9.24 -13.29
C ALA A 130 9.52 9.77 -12.27
N GLN A 131 9.17 11.06 -12.37
CA GLN A 131 7.96 11.60 -11.75
C GLN A 131 6.79 11.38 -12.70
N LEU A 132 5.69 10.82 -12.18
CA LEU A 132 4.52 10.37 -12.91
C LEU A 132 3.26 11.09 -12.41
N SER A 133 2.20 11.03 -13.19
CA SER A 133 0.85 11.49 -12.92
C SER A 133 -0.12 10.30 -12.98
N PRO A 134 -1.41 10.49 -12.66
CA PRO A 134 -2.43 9.47 -12.85
C PRO A 134 -2.44 8.85 -14.26
N GLU A 135 -2.17 9.65 -15.30
CA GLU A 135 -2.25 9.23 -16.71
C GLU A 135 -1.04 8.42 -17.21
N ASN A 136 0.05 8.38 -16.44
CA ASN A 136 1.24 7.59 -16.75
C ASN A 136 1.81 6.88 -15.52
N TRP A 137 0.92 6.32 -14.70
CA TRP A 137 1.26 5.68 -13.43
C TRP A 137 2.05 4.38 -13.61
N TYR A 138 2.89 4.03 -12.64
CA TYR A 138 3.76 2.83 -12.69
C TYR A 138 3.05 1.51 -12.35
N GLY A 139 1.78 1.54 -11.91
CA GLY A 139 1.02 0.33 -11.61
C GLY A 139 1.54 -0.46 -10.40
N ALA A 140 0.84 -0.41 -9.28
CA ALA A 140 1.11 -1.26 -8.12
C ALA A 140 -0.14 -1.42 -7.26
N VAL A 141 -0.22 -2.50 -6.50
CA VAL A 141 -1.24 -2.68 -5.47
C VAL A 141 -0.67 -2.12 -4.16
N TYR A 142 -1.16 -0.96 -3.72
CA TYR A 142 -0.69 -0.28 -2.52
C TYR A 142 -1.48 -0.73 -1.28
N TYR A 143 -0.78 -0.98 -0.17
CA TYR A 143 -1.36 -1.52 1.07
C TYR A 143 -1.01 -0.72 2.33
N GLU A 144 -0.16 0.29 2.24
CA GLU A 144 0.24 1.12 3.38
C GLU A 144 0.55 2.55 2.93
N VAL A 145 0.26 3.54 3.79
CA VAL A 145 0.66 4.94 3.61
C VAL A 145 1.34 5.49 4.85
N ILE A 146 2.45 6.21 4.65
CA ILE A 146 3.20 6.89 5.68
C ILE A 146 3.33 8.37 5.29
N PRO A 147 2.58 9.29 5.93
CA PRO A 147 2.74 10.72 5.68
C PRO A 147 4.05 11.22 6.30
N VAL A 148 4.80 12.01 5.53
CA VAL A 148 6.04 12.66 5.95
C VAL A 148 6.04 14.13 5.54
N GLN A 149 6.67 14.97 6.36
CA GLN A 149 6.75 16.41 6.13
C GLN A 149 8.12 16.80 5.58
N ARG A 150 8.12 17.57 4.50
CA ARG A 150 9.32 18.23 3.97
C ARG A 150 9.04 19.72 3.78
N GLY A 151 9.55 20.51 4.72
CA GLY A 151 9.16 21.92 4.83
C GLY A 151 7.68 22.04 5.18
N SER A 152 6.93 22.80 4.39
CA SER A 152 5.48 22.99 4.57
C SER A 152 4.61 22.02 3.76
N LYS A 153 5.21 21.01 3.12
CA LYS A 153 4.52 20.08 2.23
C LYS A 153 4.48 18.68 2.84
N THR A 154 3.27 18.10 2.87
CA THR A 154 3.06 16.68 3.13
C THR A 154 3.35 15.87 1.88
N TYR A 155 4.11 14.80 2.05
CA TYR A 155 4.32 13.74 1.07
C TYR A 155 3.81 12.43 1.66
N TYR A 156 3.19 11.61 0.84
CA TYR A 156 2.59 10.34 1.26
C TYR A 156 3.42 9.20 0.69
N THR A 157 4.23 8.57 1.53
CA THR A 157 5.02 7.40 1.12
C THR A 157 4.12 6.18 1.08
N LEU A 158 4.03 5.51 -0.07
CA LEU A 158 3.15 4.38 -0.31
C LEU A 158 3.97 3.09 -0.40
N LEU A 159 3.56 2.05 0.32
CA LEU A 159 4.15 0.72 0.16
C LEU A 159 3.24 -0.13 -0.73
N GLY A 160 3.83 -0.74 -1.75
CA GLY A 160 3.10 -1.49 -2.76
C GLY A 160 3.74 -2.82 -3.13
N TRP A 161 2.93 -3.67 -3.71
CA TRP A 161 3.32 -4.92 -4.36
C TRP A 161 2.99 -4.85 -5.84
N LYS A 162 3.88 -5.42 -6.65
CA LYS A 162 3.73 -5.49 -8.10
C LYS A 162 4.20 -6.87 -8.57
N GLY A 163 3.27 -7.76 -8.91
CA GLY A 163 3.55 -8.87 -9.82
C GLY A 163 4.12 -8.35 -11.14
N TYR A 164 5.15 -9.02 -11.67
CA TYR A 164 5.85 -8.55 -12.87
C TYR A 164 5.87 -9.60 -13.97
N SER A 165 6.26 -10.84 -13.64
CA SER A 165 6.25 -11.96 -14.58
C SER A 165 6.02 -13.28 -13.84
N THR A 166 6.16 -14.41 -14.55
CA THR A 166 6.11 -15.76 -13.94
C THR A 166 7.29 -16.05 -13.00
N VAL A 167 8.40 -15.33 -13.13
CA VAL A 167 9.65 -15.57 -12.38
C VAL A 167 10.07 -14.40 -11.51
N GLU A 168 9.47 -13.23 -11.68
CA GLU A 168 9.82 -12.00 -10.95
C GLU A 168 8.58 -11.36 -10.34
N THR A 169 8.75 -10.85 -9.13
CA THR A 169 7.82 -9.94 -8.47
C THR A 169 8.59 -8.76 -7.88
N ARG A 170 7.87 -7.70 -7.51
CA ARG A 170 8.44 -6.45 -7.02
C ARG A 170 7.72 -5.94 -5.78
N LYS A 171 8.49 -5.35 -4.87
CA LYS A 171 7.99 -4.40 -3.87
C LYS A 171 8.32 -2.98 -4.33
N VAL A 172 7.43 -2.04 -4.06
CA VAL A 172 7.56 -0.64 -4.47
C VAL A 172 7.38 0.27 -3.27
N ILE A 173 8.28 1.23 -3.10
CA ILE A 173 8.08 2.40 -2.25
C ILE A 173 7.90 3.59 -3.18
N ASP A 174 6.66 4.08 -3.31
CA ASP A 174 6.34 5.23 -4.14
C ASP A 174 5.99 6.44 -3.28
N VAL A 175 5.91 7.63 -3.87
CA VAL A 175 5.56 8.85 -3.11
C VAL A 175 4.47 9.63 -3.82
N LEU A 176 3.31 9.77 -3.18
CA LEU A 176 2.22 10.61 -3.66
C LEU A 176 2.38 12.04 -3.11
N SER A 177 2.13 13.04 -3.95
CA SER A 177 2.04 14.45 -3.55
C SER A 177 0.86 15.13 -4.24
N LEU A 178 0.17 16.00 -3.48
CA LEU A 178 -1.10 16.62 -3.90
C LEU A 178 -1.01 18.13 -4.15
N GLY A 179 0.12 18.77 -3.83
CA GLY A 179 0.26 20.25 -3.80
C GLY A 179 0.32 20.98 -5.15
N GLY A 180 -0.15 20.37 -6.24
CA GLY A 180 -0.15 20.95 -7.59
C GLY A 180 -1.55 20.97 -8.22
N SER A 181 -1.63 21.22 -9.53
CA SER A 181 -2.90 21.11 -10.29
C SER A 181 -3.39 19.67 -10.46
N MET A 182 -2.46 18.71 -10.39
CA MET A 182 -2.67 17.27 -10.57
C MET A 182 -1.82 16.52 -9.53
N PRO A 183 -2.31 15.40 -8.96
CA PRO A 183 -1.51 14.52 -8.13
C PRO A 183 -0.27 14.03 -8.87
N LYS A 184 0.81 13.77 -8.13
CA LYS A 184 2.06 13.25 -8.68
C LYS A 184 2.54 12.05 -7.89
N PHE A 185 2.98 11.03 -8.62
CA PHE A 185 3.65 9.84 -8.09
C PHE A 185 5.16 9.95 -8.35
N GLY A 186 5.95 9.79 -7.30
CA GLY A 186 7.38 9.98 -7.28
C GLY A 186 7.78 11.37 -6.75
N ALA A 187 8.66 11.36 -5.75
CA ALA A 187 9.31 12.55 -5.20
C ALA A 187 10.76 12.22 -4.82
N PRO A 188 11.71 13.16 -4.97
CA PRO A 188 13.14 12.91 -4.77
C PRO A 188 13.50 12.83 -3.28
N LEU A 189 13.00 11.81 -2.60
CA LEU A 189 13.10 11.61 -1.15
C LEU A 189 14.06 10.47 -0.77
N PHE A 190 14.61 9.73 -1.73
CA PHE A 190 15.52 8.61 -1.48
C PHE A 190 16.91 8.95 -2.04
N PRO A 191 17.91 9.33 -1.22
CA PRO A 191 19.27 9.57 -1.69
C PRO A 191 19.90 8.33 -2.32
N SER A 192 20.50 8.50 -3.50
CA SER A 192 21.19 7.45 -4.24
C SER A 192 22.44 8.04 -4.91
N GLY A 193 23.55 8.04 -4.17
CA GLY A 193 24.79 8.70 -4.59
C GLY A 193 24.61 10.19 -4.83
N ARG A 194 24.84 10.64 -6.07
CA ARG A 194 24.68 12.06 -6.49
C ARG A 194 23.25 12.44 -6.87
N HIS A 195 22.35 11.45 -6.94
CA HIS A 195 20.97 11.66 -7.35
C HIS A 195 20.02 11.28 -6.21
N ARG A 196 18.74 11.54 -6.42
CA ARG A 196 17.66 11.10 -5.54
C ARG A 196 16.65 10.35 -6.37
N ASN A 197 16.34 9.12 -5.98
CA ASN A 197 15.28 8.36 -6.61
C ASN A 197 13.93 8.99 -6.25
N GLN A 198 13.00 8.93 -7.21
CA GLN A 198 11.60 9.31 -7.05
C GLN A 198 10.81 8.22 -6.31
N ARG A 199 11.24 6.96 -6.48
CA ARG A 199 10.66 5.74 -5.90
C ARG A 199 11.73 4.66 -5.81
N GLU A 200 11.54 3.72 -4.89
CA GLU A 200 12.37 2.52 -4.78
C GLU A 200 11.60 1.31 -5.30
N VAL A 201 12.26 0.46 -6.09
CA VAL A 201 11.68 -0.74 -6.69
C VAL A 201 12.61 -1.92 -6.43
N PHE A 202 12.11 -2.90 -5.71
CA PHE A 202 12.85 -4.09 -5.30
C PHE A 202 12.34 -5.29 -6.07
N GLY A 203 13.07 -5.72 -7.10
CA GLY A 203 12.76 -6.92 -7.87
C GLY A 203 13.42 -8.16 -7.26
N PHE A 204 12.64 -9.23 -7.11
CA PHE A 204 13.09 -10.50 -6.55
C PHE A 204 12.32 -11.68 -7.17
N THR A 205 12.79 -12.89 -6.93
CA THR A 205 12.14 -14.10 -7.44
C THR A 205 10.67 -14.17 -7.03
N ALA A 206 9.79 -14.54 -7.97
CA ALA A 206 8.37 -14.76 -7.71
C ALA A 206 8.11 -15.93 -6.72
N GLN A 207 9.12 -16.78 -6.46
CA GLN A 207 9.05 -17.86 -5.48
C GLN A 207 9.40 -17.40 -4.06
N GLY A 208 9.94 -16.19 -3.91
CA GLY A 208 10.37 -15.62 -2.65
C GLY A 208 9.28 -14.74 -2.02
N SER A 209 9.49 -14.37 -0.76
CA SER A 209 8.62 -13.43 -0.05
C SER A 209 9.47 -12.38 0.66
N MET A 210 9.52 -11.17 0.09
CA MET A 210 10.19 -10.02 0.70
C MET A 210 9.23 -9.23 1.60
N GLN A 211 9.64 -8.98 2.84
CA GLN A 211 8.99 -8.03 3.73
C GLN A 211 9.26 -6.60 3.28
N LEU A 212 8.22 -5.76 3.32
CA LEU A 212 8.31 -4.30 3.23
C LEU A 212 7.15 -3.76 4.07
N LYS A 213 7.45 -3.17 5.23
CA LYS A 213 6.39 -2.74 6.18
C LYS A 213 6.78 -1.50 6.96
N TRP A 214 5.80 -0.67 7.29
CA TRP A 214 5.97 0.38 8.28
C TRP A 214 6.01 -0.23 9.68
N MET A 215 6.99 0.17 10.49
CA MET A 215 7.08 -0.20 11.91
C MET A 215 6.91 1.05 12.78
N PRO A 216 5.68 1.35 13.28
CA PRO A 216 5.40 2.56 14.04
C PRO A 216 6.32 2.77 15.25
N ALA A 217 6.65 1.70 15.97
CA ALA A 217 7.53 1.74 17.14
C ALA A 217 8.96 2.19 16.81
N ARG A 218 9.44 1.92 15.59
CA ARG A 218 10.76 2.34 15.09
C ARG A 218 10.71 3.63 14.29
N LYS A 219 9.51 4.06 13.88
CA LYS A 219 9.30 5.13 12.89
C LYS A 219 10.14 4.91 11.61
N ALA A 220 10.18 3.65 11.17
CA ALA A 220 10.98 3.22 10.03
C ALA A 220 10.18 2.26 9.14
N ILE A 221 10.43 2.33 7.84
CA ILE A 221 10.00 1.31 6.88
C ILE A 221 11.06 0.21 6.92
N VAL A 222 10.70 -0.99 7.36
CA VAL A 222 11.61 -2.13 7.47
C VAL A 222 11.38 -3.09 6.33
N MET A 223 12.47 -3.58 5.74
CA MET A 223 12.44 -4.51 4.62
C MET A 223 13.50 -5.60 4.76
N ASP A 224 13.24 -6.74 4.14
CA ASP A 224 14.28 -7.76 4.01
C ASP A 224 15.36 -7.25 3.04
N HIS A 225 16.62 -7.51 3.36
CA HIS A 225 17.71 -7.30 2.41
C HIS A 225 17.65 -8.36 1.31
N LEU A 226 17.82 -7.94 0.06
CA LEU A 226 17.82 -8.83 -1.09
C LEU A 226 19.26 -9.13 -1.52
N SER A 227 19.63 -10.40 -1.49
CA SER A 227 20.91 -10.90 -1.98
C SER A 227 20.72 -11.85 -3.16
N PRO A 228 21.69 -11.91 -4.10
CA PRO A 228 21.60 -12.86 -5.19
C PRO A 228 21.83 -14.27 -4.67
N THR A 229 21.08 -15.23 -5.20
CA THR A 229 21.25 -16.67 -4.89
C THR A 229 22.67 -17.19 -5.20
N ARG A 230 23.35 -16.57 -6.17
CA ARG A 230 24.78 -16.77 -6.47
C ARG A 230 25.40 -15.45 -6.93
N PRO A 231 26.69 -15.16 -6.63
CA PRO A 231 27.31 -13.87 -6.95
C PRO A 231 27.18 -13.41 -8.40
N GLU A 232 27.23 -14.32 -9.36
CA GLU A 232 27.09 -14.04 -10.79
C GLU A 232 25.69 -13.53 -11.22
N PHE A 233 24.68 -13.71 -10.37
CA PHE A 233 23.32 -13.23 -10.62
C PHE A 233 22.99 -11.89 -9.94
N ALA A 234 24.00 -11.20 -9.40
CA ALA A 234 23.83 -9.89 -8.79
C ALA A 234 23.09 -8.93 -9.75
N GLY A 235 22.02 -8.30 -9.24
CA GLY A 235 21.22 -7.34 -9.99
C GLY A 235 20.20 -7.95 -10.96
N GLN A 236 20.08 -9.29 -11.03
CA GLN A 236 19.06 -9.97 -11.83
C GLN A 236 17.86 -10.33 -10.95
N PRO A 237 16.71 -9.63 -11.04
CA PRO A 237 15.60 -9.78 -10.09
C PRO A 237 15.14 -11.21 -9.86
N ALA A 238 15.00 -12.02 -10.92
CA ALA A 238 14.55 -13.41 -10.84
C ALA A 238 15.44 -14.33 -9.97
N PHE A 239 16.65 -13.87 -9.62
CA PHE A 239 17.62 -14.62 -8.81
C PHE A 239 17.98 -13.91 -7.49
N MET A 240 17.32 -12.80 -7.17
CA MET A 240 17.44 -12.11 -5.88
C MET A 240 16.41 -12.69 -4.90
N ALA A 241 16.80 -12.92 -3.66
CA ALA A 241 15.92 -13.40 -2.59
C ALA A 241 16.30 -12.76 -1.24
N PRO A 242 15.37 -12.72 -0.26
CA PRO A 242 15.69 -12.35 1.11
C PRO A 242 16.82 -13.20 1.70
N ASP A 243 17.78 -12.58 2.36
CA ASP A 243 18.87 -13.28 3.06
C ASP A 243 18.73 -13.30 4.59
N PHE A 244 17.56 -12.91 5.08
CA PHE A 244 17.19 -12.81 6.50
C PHE A 244 17.93 -11.72 7.29
N SER A 245 18.73 -10.86 6.62
CA SER A 245 19.10 -9.56 7.17
C SER A 245 18.04 -8.51 6.80
N PHE A 246 18.06 -7.38 7.49
CA PHE A 246 17.04 -6.34 7.34
C PHE A 246 17.69 -5.00 7.08
N ASP A 247 17.10 -4.26 6.16
CA ASP A 247 17.38 -2.84 5.94
C ASP A 247 16.19 -2.00 6.42
N SER A 248 16.40 -0.70 6.56
CA SER A 248 15.29 0.22 6.80
C SER A 248 15.45 1.58 6.16
N TYR A 249 14.32 2.21 5.89
CA TYR A 249 14.24 3.64 5.64
C TYR A 249 13.73 4.37 6.87
N THR A 250 14.55 5.28 7.40
CA THR A 250 14.18 6.18 8.49
C THR A 250 14.03 7.59 7.95
N TRP A 251 12.94 8.29 8.30
CA TRP A 251 12.76 9.68 7.89
C TRP A 251 13.72 10.60 8.65
N ASP A 252 14.63 11.26 7.94
CA ASP A 252 15.64 12.16 8.48
C ASP A 252 15.52 13.54 7.84
N LYS A 253 14.89 14.46 8.58
CA LYS A 253 14.61 15.88 8.23
C LYS A 253 13.78 16.08 6.97
N ASP A 254 14.33 15.73 5.82
CA ASP A 254 13.77 16.02 4.49
C ASP A 254 13.81 14.84 3.51
N HIS A 255 14.26 13.66 3.97
CA HIS A 255 14.43 12.48 3.13
C HIS A 255 14.36 11.17 3.92
N TRP A 256 14.16 10.07 3.20
CA TRP A 256 14.30 8.71 3.70
C TRP A 256 15.77 8.30 3.64
N ARG A 257 16.40 8.12 4.80
CA ARG A 257 17.77 7.61 4.91
C ARG A 257 17.74 6.08 4.96
N LEU A 258 18.52 5.43 4.10
CA LEU A 258 18.71 3.98 4.12
C LEU A 258 19.71 3.59 5.22
N ASP A 259 19.25 2.85 6.21
CA ASP A 259 20.06 2.22 7.25
C ASP A 259 20.13 0.71 6.95
N ARG A 260 21.32 0.17 6.70
CA ARG A 260 21.53 -1.24 6.35
C ARG A 260 21.84 -2.11 7.56
N ASP A 261 21.58 -3.42 7.43
CA ASP A 261 21.95 -4.44 8.42
C ASP A 261 21.45 -4.14 9.84
N ILE A 262 20.19 -3.72 9.96
CA ILE A 262 19.59 -3.33 11.24
C ILE A 262 19.21 -4.55 12.10
N ASP A 263 19.42 -4.46 13.42
CA ASP A 263 18.94 -5.47 14.36
C ASP A 263 17.51 -5.18 14.83
N LEU A 264 16.55 -5.99 14.36
CA LEU A 264 15.14 -5.87 14.75
C LEU A 264 14.84 -6.24 16.21
N ARG A 265 15.80 -6.81 16.95
CA ARG A 265 15.67 -7.09 18.39
C ARG A 265 15.99 -5.86 19.24
N GLU A 266 16.78 -4.92 18.71
CA GLU A 266 17.14 -3.69 19.43
C GLU A 266 15.96 -2.73 19.48
N THR A 267 15.24 -2.69 20.59
CA THR A 267 14.00 -1.92 20.78
C THR A 267 14.24 -0.48 21.28
N GLY A 268 15.36 0.15 20.89
CA GLY A 268 15.59 1.58 21.16
C GLY A 268 16.09 1.91 22.57
N LYS A 269 16.81 0.98 23.23
CA LYS A 269 17.59 1.25 24.46
C LYS A 269 19.10 1.00 24.27
N SER A 270 19.65 1.22 23.08
CA SER A 270 21.11 1.21 22.94
C SER A 270 21.68 2.55 23.44
N LYS A 271 22.51 2.48 24.49
CA LYS A 271 23.38 3.59 24.88
C LYS A 271 24.28 3.93 23.68
N PRO A 272 24.67 5.21 23.48
CA PRO A 272 25.65 5.55 22.46
C PRO A 272 26.89 4.67 22.63
N TYR A 273 27.38 4.11 21.52
CA TYR A 273 28.60 3.33 21.50
C TYR A 273 29.77 4.20 21.98
N ASN A 274 30.29 3.90 23.18
CA ASN A 274 31.54 4.46 23.66
C ASN A 274 32.66 3.55 23.19
N ALA A 275 33.43 3.98 22.20
CA ALA A 275 34.64 3.28 21.81
C ALA A 275 35.57 3.14 23.04
N PRO A 276 36.22 1.97 23.23
CA PRO A 276 37.19 1.82 24.30
C PRO A 276 38.31 2.88 24.17
N PRO A 277 38.85 3.39 25.29
CA PRO A 277 40.00 4.29 25.23
C PRO A 277 41.11 3.65 24.41
N LYS A 278 41.77 4.43 23.54
CA LYS A 278 42.95 3.94 22.82
C LYS A 278 43.97 3.49 23.86
N GLU A 279 44.48 2.26 23.73
CA GLU A 279 45.59 1.79 24.54
C GLU A 279 46.75 2.78 24.39
N GLU A 280 47.12 3.42 25.50
CA GLU A 280 48.36 4.18 25.59
C GLU A 280 49.51 3.18 25.43
N ARG A 281 50.29 3.34 24.36
CA ARG A 281 51.55 2.62 24.16
C ARG A 281 52.69 3.40 24.77
#